data_AF-A0A7W5ARE9-F1
#
_entry.id   AF-A0A7W5ARE9-F1
#
_cell.length_a   1.000
_cell.length_b   1.000
_cell.length_c   1.000
_cell.angle_alpha   90.00
_cell.angle_beta   90.00
_cell.angle_gamma   90.00
#
_symmetry.space_group_name_H-M   'P 1'
#
loop_
_entity.id
_entity.type
_entity.pdbx_description
1 polymer ?
#
loop_
_entity_poly.entity_id
_entity_poly.type
_entity_poly.pdbx_seq_one_letter_code
_entity_poly.pdbx_strand_id
1 'polypeptide(L)'
;MIRSAGKAIARAGFARAAELDQQIRARYPGVWQQLDRFRADPPVEWPDWCLLPMAASVAVVTSSSPLHRTSDIQPSKQHVAVLSAMYAWRFSRSVFIVHPKLASQLAGETTDNLGNLADFTSLPNWCTYLPAAYPQQSGLGVWAHLEYAPTTGRPELRLLLDFGGSLGDLQPIRVRLDGSTLTEALADLPELATLPAGSPTQFDPDVREVELDADATSLVERVKGLITILAYLAHPEADIVNASQPTITPQRYRSAPPDRSIWAVGYHSRTTS
;
A
#
# COMPACT_ATOMS: atom_id res chain seq x y z
N MET A 1 16.75 -7.11 -19.28
CA MET A 1 16.07 -5.87 -18.88
C MET A 1 16.34 -5.53 -17.41
N ILE A 2 15.95 -6.38 -16.46
CA ILE A 2 16.38 -6.24 -15.04
C ILE A 2 17.66 -7.08 -14.77
N ARG A 3 18.67 -6.49 -14.12
CA ARG A 3 19.92 -7.18 -13.72
C ARG A 3 19.69 -8.23 -12.63
N SER A 4 20.69 -9.06 -12.33
CA SER A 4 20.65 -10.09 -11.26
C SER A 4 20.11 -9.56 -9.93
N ALA A 5 20.52 -8.36 -9.52
CA ALA A 5 20.06 -7.71 -8.30
C ALA A 5 18.54 -7.48 -8.28
N GLY A 6 17.94 -6.98 -9.36
CA GLY A 6 16.49 -6.76 -9.39
C GLY A 6 15.67 -8.06 -9.45
N LYS A 7 16.21 -9.13 -10.03
CA LYS A 7 15.61 -10.47 -9.93
C LYS A 7 15.64 -10.99 -8.49
N ALA A 8 16.73 -10.73 -7.74
CA ALA A 8 16.83 -11.10 -6.34
C ALA A 8 15.82 -10.33 -5.47
N ILE A 9 15.67 -9.03 -5.70
CA ILE A 9 14.64 -8.20 -5.05
C ILE A 9 13.24 -8.76 -5.32
N ALA A 10 12.91 -9.06 -6.57
CA ALA A 10 11.61 -9.63 -6.92
C ALA A 10 11.36 -10.97 -6.22
N ARG A 11 12.36 -11.86 -6.19
CA ARG A 11 12.27 -13.15 -5.47
C ARG A 11 12.04 -12.95 -3.98
N ALA A 12 12.76 -12.01 -3.35
CA ALA A 12 12.58 -11.68 -1.94
C ALA A 12 11.17 -11.11 -1.68
N GLY A 13 10.69 -10.20 -2.52
CA GLY A 13 9.32 -9.66 -2.42
C GLY A 13 8.25 -10.75 -2.50
N PHE A 14 8.35 -11.66 -3.46
CA PHE A 14 7.39 -12.77 -3.54
C PHE A 14 7.49 -13.75 -2.36
N ALA A 15 8.69 -13.99 -1.82
CA ALA A 15 8.86 -14.79 -0.63
C ALA A 15 8.21 -14.11 0.59
N ARG A 16 8.40 -12.79 0.72
CA ARG A 16 7.79 -11.98 1.79
C ARG A 16 6.26 -11.99 1.72
N ALA A 17 5.68 -11.80 0.54
CA ALA A 17 4.24 -11.88 0.37
C ALA A 17 3.68 -13.29 0.68
N ALA A 18 4.43 -14.35 0.37
CA ALA A 18 4.04 -15.72 0.71
C ALA A 18 4.11 -15.98 2.22
N GLU A 19 5.12 -15.46 2.90
CA GLU A 19 5.26 -15.50 4.36
C GLU A 19 4.06 -14.81 5.04
N LEU A 20 3.71 -13.60 4.61
CA LEU A 20 2.56 -12.89 5.14
C LEU A 20 1.24 -13.63 4.88
N ASP A 21 1.03 -14.20 3.68
CA ASP A 21 -0.16 -15.03 3.40
C ASP A 21 -0.23 -16.24 4.33
N GLN A 22 0.89 -16.89 4.64
CA GLN A 22 0.94 -18.00 5.59
C GLN A 22 0.58 -17.56 7.01
N GLN A 23 1.17 -16.47 7.51
CA GLN A 23 0.87 -15.92 8.83
C GLN A 23 -0.61 -15.51 8.94
N ILE A 24 -1.16 -14.85 7.92
CA ILE A 24 -2.55 -14.44 7.86
C ILE A 24 -3.48 -15.66 7.93
N ARG A 25 -3.23 -16.70 7.12
CA ARG A 25 -4.08 -17.91 7.11
C ARG A 25 -3.98 -18.70 8.41
N ALA A 26 -2.82 -18.73 9.05
CA ALA A 26 -2.65 -19.35 10.36
C ALA A 26 -3.42 -18.59 11.43
N ARG A 27 -3.41 -17.25 11.39
CA ARG A 27 -4.06 -16.40 12.38
C ARG A 27 -5.57 -16.24 12.18
N TYR A 28 -6.01 -16.26 10.93
CA TYR A 28 -7.39 -16.04 10.48
C TYR A 28 -7.81 -17.13 9.48
N PRO A 29 -8.14 -18.35 9.95
CA PRO A 29 -8.57 -19.44 9.08
C PRO A 29 -9.78 -19.05 8.23
N GLY A 30 -9.72 -19.28 6.92
CA GLY A 30 -10.83 -18.96 6.00
C GLY A 30 -10.96 -17.49 5.60
N VAL A 31 -10.05 -16.60 6.04
CA VAL A 31 -10.09 -15.15 5.80
C VAL A 31 -10.37 -14.75 4.35
N TRP A 32 -9.71 -15.39 3.37
CA TRP A 32 -9.91 -15.02 1.96
C TRP A 32 -11.31 -15.32 1.46
N GLN A 33 -11.89 -16.46 1.86
CA GLN A 33 -13.25 -16.82 1.51
C GLN A 33 -14.25 -15.86 2.17
N GLN A 34 -13.96 -15.42 3.38
CA GLN A 34 -14.78 -14.45 4.09
C GLN A 34 -14.74 -13.07 3.41
N LEU A 35 -13.56 -12.57 3.04
CA LEU A 35 -13.43 -11.31 2.30
C LEU A 35 -14.04 -11.39 0.90
N ASP A 36 -13.91 -12.53 0.21
CA ASP A 36 -14.59 -12.76 -1.07
C ASP A 36 -16.11 -12.70 -0.94
N ARG A 37 -16.70 -13.18 0.17
CA ARG A 37 -18.14 -13.04 0.45
C ARG A 37 -18.53 -11.58 0.67
N PHE A 38 -17.77 -10.83 1.46
CA PHE A 38 -18.04 -9.39 1.66
C PHE A 38 -17.99 -8.60 0.34
N ARG A 39 -17.11 -8.99 -0.58
CA ARG A 39 -17.03 -8.36 -1.91
C ARG A 39 -18.17 -8.78 -2.83
N ALA A 40 -18.62 -10.03 -2.75
CA ALA A 40 -19.67 -10.57 -3.62
C ALA A 40 -21.08 -10.15 -3.19
N ASP A 41 -21.31 -9.98 -1.89
CA ASP A 41 -22.59 -9.58 -1.30
C ASP A 41 -22.37 -8.42 -0.31
N PRO A 42 -22.13 -7.21 -0.83
CA PRO A 42 -21.78 -6.06 -0.01
C PRO A 42 -22.99 -5.49 0.74
N PRO A 43 -22.86 -5.14 2.03
CA PRO A 43 -23.95 -4.50 2.78
C PRO A 43 -24.17 -3.04 2.38
N VAL A 44 -23.18 -2.40 1.76
CA VAL A 44 -23.19 -1.00 1.31
C VAL A 44 -22.42 -0.93 0.00
N GLU A 45 -22.89 -0.14 -0.96
CA GLU A 45 -22.18 0.10 -2.22
C GLU A 45 -20.93 0.97 -2.02
N TRP A 46 -19.92 0.79 -2.86
CA TRP A 46 -18.73 1.64 -2.92
C TRP A 46 -18.27 1.85 -4.37
N PRO A 47 -17.44 2.87 -4.62
CA PRO A 47 -16.96 3.17 -5.97
C PRO A 47 -16.08 2.08 -6.58
N ASP A 48 -16.12 1.94 -7.90
CA ASP A 48 -15.44 0.88 -8.66
C ASP A 48 -13.90 0.92 -8.61
N TRP A 49 -13.32 2.07 -8.26
CA TRP A 49 -11.88 2.25 -8.03
C TRP A 49 -11.41 1.63 -6.71
N CYS A 50 -12.31 1.29 -5.79
CA CYS A 50 -12.02 0.54 -4.57
C CYS A 50 -12.38 -0.95 -4.77
N LEU A 51 -11.41 -1.85 -4.55
CA LEU A 51 -11.67 -3.29 -4.71
C LEU A 51 -12.60 -3.84 -3.63
N LEU A 52 -12.30 -3.50 -2.37
CA LEU A 52 -13.04 -3.91 -1.18
C LEU A 52 -12.65 -2.95 -0.04
N PRO A 53 -13.61 -2.21 0.56
CA PRO A 53 -13.33 -1.37 1.72
C PRO A 53 -12.70 -2.14 2.88
N MET A 54 -11.72 -1.51 3.52
CA MET A 54 -10.98 -1.99 4.70
C MET A 54 -11.90 -2.34 5.88
N ALA A 55 -13.13 -1.80 5.90
CA ALA A 55 -14.18 -2.20 6.85
C ALA A 55 -14.44 -3.73 6.87
N ALA A 56 -14.30 -4.41 5.72
CA ALA A 56 -14.40 -5.87 5.66
C ALA A 56 -13.26 -6.55 6.45
N SER A 57 -12.03 -6.02 6.36
CA SER A 57 -10.89 -6.48 7.16
C SER A 57 -11.09 -6.21 8.65
N VAL A 58 -11.68 -5.07 9.02
CA VAL A 58 -12.08 -4.79 10.42
C VAL A 58 -13.06 -5.85 10.93
N ALA A 59 -14.07 -6.20 10.14
CA ALA A 59 -15.04 -7.23 10.51
C ALA A 59 -14.38 -8.60 10.72
N VAL A 60 -13.42 -9.00 9.87
CA VAL A 60 -12.64 -10.24 10.07
C VAL A 60 -11.83 -10.18 11.36
N VAL A 61 -11.04 -9.13 11.56
CA VAL A 61 -10.12 -9.02 12.70
C VAL A 61 -10.90 -9.00 14.02
N THR A 62 -12.01 -8.26 14.07
CA THR A 62 -12.86 -8.22 15.25
C THR A 62 -13.52 -9.58 15.48
N SER A 63 -14.26 -10.15 14.50
CA SER A 63 -14.95 -11.47 14.60
C SER A 63 -14.06 -12.64 15.03
N SER A 64 -12.75 -12.56 14.79
CA SER A 64 -11.79 -13.63 15.08
C SER A 64 -11.13 -13.53 16.47
N SER A 65 -11.49 -12.55 17.30
CA SER A 65 -10.95 -12.41 18.66
C SER A 65 -11.67 -13.37 19.63
N PRO A 66 -10.96 -14.31 20.32
CA PRO A 66 -11.57 -15.21 21.30
C PRO A 66 -12.25 -14.50 22.47
N LEU A 67 -11.92 -13.23 22.68
CA LEU A 67 -12.37 -12.38 23.78
C LEU A 67 -13.62 -11.54 23.45
N HIS A 68 -14.37 -11.95 22.42
CA HIS A 68 -15.62 -11.33 21.95
C HIS A 68 -16.77 -11.22 22.97
N ARG A 69 -16.49 -11.40 24.26
CA ARG A 69 -17.44 -11.21 25.36
C ARG A 69 -17.20 -9.93 26.17
N THR A 70 -16.16 -9.15 25.88
CA THR A 70 -15.90 -7.87 26.57
C THR A 70 -15.70 -6.75 25.56
N SER A 71 -16.48 -5.68 25.70
CA SER A 71 -16.68 -4.54 24.78
C SER A 71 -15.45 -3.66 24.50
N ASP A 72 -14.27 -3.98 25.03
CA ASP A 72 -13.19 -2.99 25.18
C ASP A 72 -11.93 -3.29 24.33
N ILE A 73 -11.95 -4.30 23.44
CA ILE A 73 -10.77 -4.65 22.63
C ILE A 73 -10.85 -4.03 21.24
N GLN A 74 -10.00 -3.02 21.01
CA GLN A 74 -9.77 -2.44 19.69
C GLN A 74 -9.08 -3.46 18.75
N PRO A 75 -9.52 -3.61 17.48
CA PRO A 75 -8.84 -4.47 16.53
C PRO A 75 -7.41 -3.98 16.26
N SER A 76 -6.46 -4.91 16.11
CA SER A 76 -5.09 -4.55 15.71
C SER A 76 -5.13 -3.85 14.35
N LYS A 77 -4.74 -2.57 14.34
CA LYS A 77 -4.71 -1.72 13.15
C LYS A 77 -3.76 -2.27 12.08
N GLN A 78 -2.62 -2.80 12.52
CA GLN A 78 -1.65 -3.43 11.65
C GLN A 78 -2.26 -4.65 10.97
N HIS A 79 -2.94 -5.53 11.72
CA HIS A 79 -3.58 -6.71 11.12
C HIS A 79 -4.67 -6.31 10.11
N VAL A 80 -5.51 -5.32 10.43
CA VAL A 80 -6.53 -4.80 9.51
C VAL A 80 -5.89 -4.30 8.20
N ALA A 81 -4.83 -3.50 8.31
CA ALA A 81 -4.13 -2.96 7.16
C ALA A 81 -3.44 -4.04 6.32
N VAL A 82 -2.79 -5.01 6.98
CA VAL A 82 -2.15 -6.15 6.31
C VAL A 82 -3.19 -7.00 5.56
N LEU A 83 -4.31 -7.33 6.19
CA LEU A 83 -5.38 -8.10 5.55
C LEU A 83 -5.93 -7.36 4.33
N SER A 84 -6.16 -6.04 4.43
CA SER A 84 -6.64 -5.20 3.33
C SER A 84 -5.66 -5.18 2.16
N ALA A 85 -4.39 -4.84 2.42
CA ALA A 85 -3.36 -4.76 1.39
C ALA A 85 -3.11 -6.11 0.71
N MET A 86 -3.04 -7.19 1.50
CA MET A 86 -2.80 -8.54 0.98
C MET A 86 -4.01 -9.09 0.23
N TYR A 87 -5.23 -8.78 0.67
CA TYR A 87 -6.43 -9.14 -0.09
C TYR A 87 -6.40 -8.51 -1.49
N ALA A 88 -6.15 -7.20 -1.56
CA ALA A 88 -6.04 -6.50 -2.84
C ALA A 88 -4.87 -6.99 -3.70
N TRP A 89 -3.72 -7.29 -3.09
CA TRP A 89 -2.54 -7.79 -3.81
C TRP A 89 -2.74 -9.18 -4.41
N ARG A 90 -3.63 -10.02 -3.86
CA ARG A 90 -3.95 -11.33 -4.45
C ARG A 90 -4.51 -11.24 -5.88
N PHE A 91 -5.07 -10.09 -6.25
CA PHE A 91 -5.61 -9.82 -7.59
C PHE A 91 -4.56 -9.29 -8.57
N SER A 92 -3.35 -9.00 -8.12
CA SER A 92 -2.24 -8.59 -8.99
C SER A 92 -1.07 -9.57 -8.98
N ARG A 93 -0.73 -10.12 -7.81
CA ARG A 93 0.40 -11.04 -7.57
C ARG A 93 1.67 -10.57 -8.26
N SER A 94 1.88 -9.25 -8.22
CA SER A 94 2.91 -8.58 -8.98
C SER A 94 3.88 -7.83 -8.06
N VAL A 95 5.10 -7.64 -8.54
CA VAL A 95 6.09 -6.74 -7.91
C VAL A 95 6.57 -5.74 -8.94
N PHE A 96 6.72 -4.49 -8.49
CA PHE A 96 7.26 -3.40 -9.30
C PHE A 96 8.68 -3.10 -8.83
N ILE A 97 9.63 -3.24 -9.75
CA ILE A 97 11.05 -3.00 -9.51
C ILE A 97 11.41 -1.69 -10.19
N VAL A 98 11.57 -0.63 -9.40
CA VAL A 98 11.89 0.70 -9.89
C VAL A 98 13.39 0.86 -10.07
N HIS A 99 13.81 1.39 -11.22
CA HIS A 99 15.20 1.68 -11.48
C HIS A 99 15.73 2.67 -10.42
N PRO A 100 16.86 2.41 -9.74
CA PRO A 100 17.34 3.26 -8.65
C PRO A 100 17.50 4.74 -9.00
N LYS A 101 18.00 5.03 -10.20
CA LYS A 101 18.13 6.42 -10.68
C LYS A 101 16.77 7.11 -10.81
N LEU A 102 15.76 6.39 -11.31
CA LEU A 102 14.40 6.93 -11.45
C LEU A 102 13.78 7.14 -10.07
N ALA A 103 13.90 6.18 -9.15
CA ALA A 103 13.40 6.33 -7.78
C ALA A 103 14.02 7.53 -7.06
N SER A 104 15.34 7.73 -7.17
CA SER A 104 16.02 8.90 -6.60
C SER A 104 15.62 10.21 -7.26
N GLN A 105 15.44 10.21 -8.58
CA GLN A 105 14.96 11.39 -9.31
C GLN A 105 13.56 11.79 -8.87
N LEU A 106 12.60 10.86 -8.89
CA LEU A 106 11.22 11.09 -8.47
C LEU A 106 11.13 11.57 -7.02
N ALA A 107 11.92 10.98 -6.11
CA ALA A 107 11.95 11.44 -4.73
C ALA A 107 12.43 12.90 -4.60
N GLY A 108 13.46 13.29 -5.37
CA GLY A 108 14.01 14.65 -5.38
C GLY A 108 13.14 15.68 -6.12
N GLU A 109 12.24 15.24 -7.00
CA GLU A 109 11.32 16.08 -7.78
C GLU A 109 9.91 16.15 -7.15
N THR A 110 9.76 15.72 -5.89
CA THR A 110 8.44 15.71 -5.24
C THR A 110 7.87 17.12 -5.13
N THR A 111 6.70 17.32 -5.73
CA THR A 111 5.93 18.56 -5.71
C THR A 111 4.70 18.43 -4.82
N ASP A 112 4.24 19.55 -4.26
CA ASP A 112 3.08 19.56 -3.35
C ASP A 112 1.72 19.51 -4.08
N ASN A 113 1.68 19.28 -5.39
CA ASN A 113 0.46 19.31 -6.22
C ASN A 113 -0.20 17.94 -6.44
N LEU A 114 0.19 16.92 -5.67
CA LEU A 114 -0.48 15.63 -5.59
C LEU A 114 -1.38 15.61 -4.37
N GLY A 115 -2.37 14.72 -4.30
CA GLY A 115 -3.20 14.57 -3.09
C GLY A 115 -4.70 14.46 -3.38
N ASN A 116 -5.06 14.35 -4.66
CA ASN A 116 -6.42 14.06 -5.07
C ASN A 116 -6.54 12.62 -5.58
N LEU A 117 -7.76 12.10 -5.64
CA LEU A 117 -8.03 10.73 -6.09
C LEU A 117 -7.59 10.49 -7.56
N ALA A 118 -7.77 11.48 -8.44
CA ALA A 118 -7.48 11.33 -9.87
C ALA A 118 -6.01 10.97 -10.13
N ASP A 119 -5.10 11.48 -9.30
CA ASP A 119 -3.66 11.18 -9.33
C ASP A 119 -3.35 9.66 -9.25
N PHE A 120 -4.25 8.86 -8.65
CA PHE A 120 -4.02 7.45 -8.35
C PHE A 120 -5.06 6.49 -8.95
N THR A 121 -6.17 6.99 -9.50
CA THR A 121 -7.22 6.15 -10.10
C THR A 121 -6.72 5.23 -11.21
N SER A 122 -5.66 5.63 -11.91
CA SER A 122 -5.00 4.86 -12.98
C SER A 122 -3.88 3.93 -12.50
N LEU A 123 -3.69 3.75 -11.18
CA LEU A 123 -2.71 2.78 -10.67
C LEU A 123 -2.88 1.40 -11.34
N PRO A 124 -1.78 0.76 -11.76
CA PRO A 124 -1.81 -0.37 -12.69
C PRO A 124 -2.47 -1.64 -12.12
N ASN A 125 -2.51 -1.77 -10.79
CA ASN A 125 -3.04 -2.91 -10.07
C ASN A 125 -3.92 -2.44 -8.90
N TRP A 126 -4.78 -3.31 -8.37
CA TRP A 126 -5.58 -3.01 -7.17
C TRP A 126 -4.71 -2.74 -5.94
N CYS A 127 -3.58 -3.44 -5.86
CA CYS A 127 -2.52 -3.16 -4.92
C CYS A 127 -1.18 -3.31 -5.64
N THR A 128 -0.40 -2.24 -5.60
CA THR A 128 0.95 -2.16 -6.13
C THR A 128 1.92 -2.53 -5.01
N TYR A 129 2.85 -3.46 -5.27
CA TYR A 129 3.89 -3.82 -4.31
C TYR A 129 5.27 -3.45 -4.82
N LEU A 130 5.96 -2.60 -4.07
CA LEU A 130 7.34 -2.15 -4.26
C LEU A 130 8.22 -2.83 -3.20
N PRO A 131 8.80 -4.02 -3.45
CA PRO A 131 9.58 -4.75 -2.44
C PRO A 131 10.90 -4.09 -2.03
N ALA A 132 11.34 -3.09 -2.79
CA ALA A 132 12.48 -2.23 -2.46
C ALA A 132 12.20 -0.84 -3.02
N ALA A 133 11.37 -0.06 -2.34
CA ALA A 133 10.91 1.22 -2.84
C ALA A 133 12.05 2.26 -2.94
N TYR A 134 13.05 2.15 -2.06
CA TYR A 134 14.29 2.93 -2.10
C TYR A 134 15.49 2.00 -2.22
N PRO A 135 16.11 1.86 -3.40
CA PRO A 135 17.21 0.90 -3.59
C PRO A 135 18.47 1.22 -2.77
N GLN A 136 18.59 2.46 -2.26
CA GLN A 136 19.68 2.87 -1.36
C GLN A 136 19.42 2.53 0.11
N GLN A 137 18.18 2.15 0.46
CA GLN A 137 17.80 1.72 1.80
C GLN A 137 17.33 0.28 1.73
N SER A 138 18.20 -0.63 2.15
CA SER A 138 17.86 -2.04 2.24
C SER A 138 16.66 -2.23 3.16
N GLY A 139 15.64 -2.95 2.68
CA GLY A 139 14.63 -3.55 3.54
C GLY A 139 13.26 -2.87 3.58
N LEU A 140 13.05 -1.71 2.93
CA LEU A 140 11.72 -1.09 2.86
C LEU A 140 10.90 -1.60 1.66
N GLY A 141 9.92 -2.46 1.94
CA GLY A 141 8.83 -2.81 1.03
C GLY A 141 7.60 -1.92 1.23
N VAL A 142 6.80 -1.69 0.19
CA VAL A 142 5.57 -0.90 0.30
C VAL A 142 4.46 -1.53 -0.52
N TRP A 143 3.35 -1.90 0.13
CA TRP A 143 2.08 -2.16 -0.54
C TRP A 143 1.25 -0.88 -0.57
N ALA A 144 0.66 -0.57 -1.72
CA ALA A 144 -0.16 0.61 -1.91
C ALA A 144 -1.48 0.24 -2.60
N HIS A 145 -2.61 0.60 -2.00
CA HIS A 145 -3.94 0.37 -2.57
C HIS A 145 -4.88 1.53 -2.28
N LEU A 146 -5.89 1.71 -3.15
CA LEU A 146 -6.96 2.68 -2.90
C LEU A 146 -8.00 2.11 -1.94
N GLU A 147 -8.58 3.00 -1.14
CA GLU A 147 -9.58 2.69 -0.13
C GLU A 147 -10.72 3.70 -0.18
N TYR A 148 -11.95 3.20 -0.09
CA TYR A 148 -13.14 4.01 0.15
C TYR A 148 -13.57 3.81 1.60
N ALA A 149 -13.46 4.85 2.43
CA ALA A 149 -13.88 4.79 3.82
C ALA A 149 -15.41 4.96 3.93
N PRO A 150 -16.21 3.91 4.22
CA PRO A 150 -17.68 4.04 4.17
C PRO A 150 -18.24 4.94 5.27
N THR A 151 -17.50 5.14 6.36
CA THR A 151 -17.89 5.99 7.49
C THR A 151 -17.82 7.48 7.17
N THR A 152 -16.88 7.90 6.32
CA THR A 152 -16.65 9.30 5.96
C THR A 152 -17.00 9.60 4.50
N GLY A 153 -17.17 8.57 3.67
CA GLY A 153 -17.36 8.67 2.23
C GLY A 153 -16.13 9.13 1.46
N ARG A 154 -14.94 9.15 2.09
CA ARG A 154 -13.73 9.77 1.54
C ARG A 154 -12.81 8.75 0.85
N PRO A 155 -12.14 9.15 -0.25
CA PRO A 155 -11.10 8.34 -0.87
C PRO A 155 -9.78 8.48 -0.13
N GLU A 156 -9.05 7.37 -0.04
CA GLU A 156 -7.76 7.29 0.63
C GLU A 156 -6.80 6.42 -0.18
N LEU A 157 -5.50 6.76 -0.13
CA LEU A 157 -4.42 5.87 -0.51
C LEU A 157 -3.87 5.25 0.78
N ARG A 158 -3.87 3.92 0.84
CA ARG A 158 -3.35 3.16 1.98
C ARG A 158 -1.98 2.63 1.61
N LEU A 159 -0.97 3.02 2.40
CA LEU A 159 0.37 2.45 2.30
C LEU A 159 0.60 1.52 3.48
N LEU A 160 1.21 0.37 3.22
CA LEU A 160 1.68 -0.54 4.25
C LEU A 160 3.18 -0.67 4.09
N LEU A 161 3.92 -0.02 4.98
CA LEU A 161 5.37 -0.01 4.99
C LEU A 161 5.88 -1.29 5.66
N ASP A 162 6.76 -2.01 4.96
CA ASP A 162 7.37 -3.25 5.39
C ASP A 162 8.84 -3.01 5.69
N PHE A 163 9.20 -3.06 6.98
CA PHE A 163 10.59 -3.04 7.41
C PHE A 163 11.06 -4.46 7.81
N GLY A 164 10.27 -5.50 7.50
CA GLY A 164 10.43 -6.87 8.00
C GLY A 164 9.51 -7.17 9.19
N GLY A 165 9.73 -8.31 9.84
CA GLY A 165 8.97 -8.74 11.03
C GLY A 165 7.66 -9.48 10.73
N SER A 166 6.78 -9.53 11.73
CA SER A 166 5.47 -10.20 11.72
C SER A 166 4.34 -9.26 11.29
N LEU A 167 3.11 -9.77 11.21
CA LEU A 167 1.91 -8.97 10.87
C LEU A 167 1.75 -7.69 11.73
N GLY A 168 2.19 -7.72 12.99
CA GLY A 168 2.09 -6.58 13.91
C GLY A 168 3.15 -5.50 13.72
N ASP A 169 4.19 -5.79 12.95
CA ASP A 169 5.38 -4.92 12.78
C ASP A 169 5.29 -4.03 11.54
N LEU A 170 4.36 -4.30 10.62
CA LEU A 170 4.16 -3.50 9.42
C LEU A 170 3.42 -2.20 9.78
N GLN A 171 3.91 -1.08 9.24
CA GLN A 171 3.42 0.25 9.59
C GLN A 171 2.35 0.71 8.57
N PRO A 172 1.08 0.85 8.98
CA PRO A 172 0.04 1.39 8.12
C PRO A 172 0.09 2.91 8.07
N ILE A 173 0.09 3.47 6.86
CA ILE A 173 -0.02 4.89 6.61
C ILE A 173 -1.30 5.16 5.83
N ARG A 174 -2.07 6.16 6.28
CA ARG A 174 -3.21 6.70 5.56
C ARG A 174 -2.78 7.99 4.86
N VAL A 175 -3.16 8.12 3.60
CA VAL A 175 -3.03 9.33 2.81
C VAL A 175 -4.43 9.71 2.34
N ARG A 176 -4.94 10.88 2.74
CA ARG A 176 -6.26 11.35 2.29
C ARG A 176 -6.17 11.81 0.84
N LEU A 177 -7.19 11.51 0.04
CA LEU A 177 -7.24 11.88 -1.38
C LEU A 177 -8.38 12.85 -1.71
N ASP A 178 -8.87 13.55 -0.69
CA ASP A 178 -9.94 14.56 -0.77
C ASP A 178 -9.42 16.00 -0.76
N GLY A 179 -8.09 16.17 -0.82
CA GLY A 179 -7.42 17.47 -0.90
C GLY A 179 -6.88 17.76 -2.29
N SER A 180 -6.01 18.77 -2.36
CA SER A 180 -5.32 19.19 -3.58
C SER A 180 -3.79 19.18 -3.45
N THR A 181 -3.28 18.97 -2.22
CA THR A 181 -1.85 18.99 -1.93
C THR A 181 -1.36 17.81 -1.08
N LEU A 182 -0.06 17.51 -1.14
CA LEU A 182 0.52 16.42 -0.34
C LEU A 182 0.52 16.81 1.13
N THR A 183 0.73 18.09 1.42
CA THR A 183 0.60 18.67 2.75
C THR A 183 -0.77 18.38 3.35
N GLU A 184 -1.86 18.64 2.62
CA GLU A 184 -3.22 18.31 3.06
C GLU A 184 -3.40 16.78 3.20
N ALA A 185 -2.97 16.02 2.20
CA ALA A 185 -3.11 14.56 2.15
C ALA A 185 -2.43 13.84 3.31
N LEU A 186 -1.36 14.43 3.86
CA LEU A 186 -0.51 13.89 4.92
C LEU A 186 -0.68 14.61 6.27
N ALA A 187 -1.67 15.49 6.41
CA ALA A 187 -1.85 16.30 7.62
C ALA A 187 -1.92 15.47 8.93
N ASP A 188 -2.41 14.23 8.85
CA ASP A 188 -2.57 13.34 10.01
C ASP A 188 -1.30 12.49 10.31
N LEU A 189 -0.32 12.50 9.41
CA LEU A 189 0.88 11.67 9.50
C LEU A 189 1.82 12.05 10.68
N PRO A 190 2.05 13.34 11.00
CA PRO A 190 2.83 13.76 12.17
C PRO A 190 2.37 13.11 13.48
N GLU A 191 1.07 13.02 13.70
CA GLU A 191 0.48 12.41 14.90
C GLU A 191 0.74 10.91 14.94
N LEU A 192 0.73 10.23 13.79
CA LEU A 192 1.04 8.81 13.70
C LEU A 192 2.53 8.50 13.94
N ALA A 193 3.42 9.45 13.63
CA ALA A 193 4.86 9.28 13.77
C ALA A 193 5.36 9.43 15.22
N THR A 194 4.64 10.18 16.05
CA THR A 194 5.01 10.45 17.46
C THR A 194 4.48 9.40 18.44
N LEU A 195 3.65 8.47 17.98
CA LEU A 195 3.03 7.46 18.82
C LEU A 195 3.91 6.20 18.94
N PRO A 196 4.10 5.65 20.16
CA PRO A 196 4.72 4.35 20.34
C PRO A 196 3.94 3.27 19.58
N ALA A 197 4.68 2.38 18.90
CA ALA A 197 4.12 1.20 18.23
C ALA A 197 3.22 0.41 19.22
N GLY A 198 1.91 0.38 18.93
CA GLY A 198 0.91 -0.32 19.77
C GLY A 198 -0.06 0.58 20.55
N SER A 199 0.03 1.90 20.43
CA SER A 199 -0.91 2.82 21.10
C SER A 199 -2.30 2.82 20.44
N PRO A 200 -3.40 2.67 21.21
CA PRO A 200 -4.74 2.80 20.67
C PRO A 200 -5.05 4.26 20.35
N THR A 201 -4.88 4.69 19.08
CA THR A 201 -5.38 6.02 18.69
C THR A 201 -6.90 6.08 18.73
N GLN A 202 -7.45 6.92 19.60
CA GLN A 202 -8.67 7.66 19.32
C GLN A 202 -8.33 8.71 18.26
N PHE A 203 -9.16 8.81 17.23
CA PHE A 203 -9.15 9.95 16.33
C PHE A 203 -9.85 11.10 17.08
N ASP A 204 -9.08 12.10 17.50
CA ASP A 204 -9.61 13.36 17.99
C ASP A 204 -9.51 14.40 16.87
N PRO A 205 -10.64 14.93 16.35
CA PRO A 205 -10.63 15.89 15.25
C PRO A 205 -10.16 17.30 15.62
N ASP A 206 -9.89 17.60 16.89
CA ASP A 206 -9.45 18.93 17.36
C ASP A 206 -8.03 18.88 17.97
N VAL A 207 -6.98 18.88 17.15
CA VAL A 207 -5.59 19.04 17.63
C VAL A 207 -4.81 20.08 16.82
N ARG A 208 -4.09 20.93 17.55
CA ARG A 208 -3.28 22.08 17.10
C ARG A 208 -1.93 21.62 16.54
N GLU A 209 -1.35 22.43 15.64
CA GLU A 209 0.00 22.25 15.05
C GLU A 209 1.00 21.64 16.04
N VAL A 210 1.45 20.43 15.74
CA VAL A 210 2.50 19.71 16.49
C VAL A 210 3.84 19.99 15.82
N GLU A 211 4.84 20.44 16.59
CA GLU A 211 6.22 20.50 16.11
C GLU A 211 6.72 19.07 15.84
N LEU A 212 7.10 18.80 14.59
CA LEU A 212 7.63 17.52 14.14
C LEU A 212 9.07 17.32 14.66
N ASP A 213 9.36 16.14 15.20
CA ASP A 213 10.75 15.73 15.43
C ASP A 213 11.45 15.30 14.12
N ALA A 214 12.76 15.04 14.20
CA ALA A 214 13.57 14.68 13.05
C ALA A 214 13.16 13.34 12.40
N ASP A 215 12.68 12.40 13.20
CA ASP A 215 12.28 11.07 12.73
C ASP A 215 10.93 11.14 11.99
N ALA A 216 9.98 11.90 12.54
CA ALA A 216 8.71 12.19 11.91
C ALA A 216 8.89 12.99 10.61
N THR A 217 9.80 13.97 10.59
CA THR A 217 10.17 14.70 9.37
C THR A 217 10.74 13.77 8.30
N SER A 218 11.65 12.87 8.68
CA SER A 218 12.24 11.86 7.80
C SER A 218 11.20 10.87 7.24
N LEU A 219 10.21 10.49 8.04
CA LEU A 219 9.10 9.65 7.61
C LEU A 219 8.18 10.38 6.62
N VAL A 220 7.83 11.65 6.88
CA VAL A 220 6.99 12.46 5.98
C VAL A 220 7.65 12.60 4.61
N GLU A 221 8.93 12.97 4.55
CA GLU A 221 9.65 13.13 3.28
C GLU A 221 9.79 11.81 2.51
N ARG A 222 9.96 10.72 3.24
CA ARG A 222 9.94 9.37 2.66
C ARG A 222 8.56 9.02 2.10
N VAL A 223 7.48 9.29 2.84
CA VAL A 223 6.12 9.00 2.35
C VAL A 223 5.79 9.87 1.13
N LYS A 224 6.18 11.14 1.11
CA LYS A 224 6.07 12.02 -0.05
C LYS A 224 6.74 11.41 -1.29
N GLY A 225 8.01 10.98 -1.17
CA GLY A 225 8.71 10.34 -2.28
C GLY A 225 8.04 9.04 -2.76
N LEU A 226 7.46 8.23 -1.86
CA LEU A 226 6.69 7.04 -2.22
C LEU A 226 5.44 7.40 -3.00
N ILE A 227 4.72 8.44 -2.59
CA ILE A 227 3.53 8.93 -3.26
C ILE A 227 3.89 9.41 -4.67
N THR A 228 5.01 10.13 -4.84
CA THR A 228 5.50 10.55 -6.17
C THR A 228 5.80 9.35 -7.08
N ILE A 229 6.41 8.29 -6.54
CA ILE A 229 6.63 7.04 -7.30
C ILE A 229 5.29 6.40 -7.71
N LEU A 230 4.31 6.36 -6.81
CA LEU A 230 2.99 5.79 -7.11
C LEU A 230 2.22 6.63 -8.14
N ALA A 231 2.30 7.95 -8.06
CA ALA A 231 1.75 8.86 -9.06
C ALA A 231 2.41 8.65 -10.43
N TYR A 232 3.73 8.48 -10.48
CA TYR A 232 4.43 8.09 -11.70
C TYR A 232 3.89 6.76 -12.27
N LEU A 233 3.65 5.74 -11.44
CA LEU A 233 3.09 4.47 -11.91
C LEU A 233 1.66 4.57 -12.44
N ALA A 234 0.90 5.57 -12.01
CA ALA A 234 -0.45 5.86 -12.51
C ALA A 234 -0.44 6.72 -13.79
N HIS A 235 0.70 7.31 -14.15
CA HIS A 235 0.82 8.17 -15.32
C HIS A 235 0.83 7.34 -16.63
N PRO A 236 0.15 7.78 -17.70
CA PRO A 236 0.06 7.03 -18.96
C PRO A 236 1.43 6.81 -19.63
N GLU A 237 2.36 7.75 -19.49
CA GLU A 237 3.72 7.69 -20.06
C GLU A 237 4.71 6.95 -19.14
N ALA A 238 4.24 6.22 -18.12
CA ALA A 238 5.13 5.46 -17.25
C ALA A 238 5.84 4.34 -18.03
N ASP A 239 7.17 4.29 -17.95
CA ASP A 239 7.99 3.20 -18.51
C ASP A 239 7.84 1.97 -17.62
N ILE A 240 6.77 1.20 -17.84
CA ILE A 240 6.45 -0.04 -17.13
C ILE A 240 6.43 -1.19 -18.12
N VAL A 241 7.31 -2.16 -17.93
CA VAL A 241 7.41 -3.32 -18.82
C VAL A 241 7.55 -4.61 -18.05
N ASN A 242 6.85 -5.65 -18.50
CA ASN A 242 6.99 -6.96 -17.88
C ASN A 242 8.38 -7.55 -18.16
N ALA A 243 9.04 -8.02 -17.12
CA ALA A 243 10.41 -8.53 -17.21
C ALA A 243 10.55 -9.81 -18.05
N SER A 244 9.47 -10.58 -18.20
CA SER A 244 9.44 -11.83 -18.97
C SER A 244 8.72 -11.69 -20.32
N GLN A 245 7.73 -10.80 -20.42
CA GLN A 245 6.88 -10.66 -21.60
C GLN A 245 6.64 -9.17 -21.95
N PRO A 246 7.57 -8.48 -22.62
CA PRO A 246 7.51 -7.02 -22.78
C PRO A 246 6.23 -6.44 -23.41
N THR A 247 5.45 -7.25 -24.11
CA THR A 247 4.20 -6.84 -24.77
C THR A 247 2.98 -6.82 -23.86
N ILE A 248 3.04 -7.38 -22.65
CA ILE A 248 1.91 -7.35 -21.72
C ILE A 248 2.00 -6.13 -20.82
N THR A 249 0.85 -5.55 -20.50
CA THR A 249 0.70 -4.41 -19.59
C THR A 249 0.07 -4.86 -18.27
N PRO A 250 0.33 -4.16 -17.16
CA PRO A 250 -0.31 -4.49 -15.90
C PRO A 250 -1.81 -4.15 -15.95
N GLN A 251 -2.63 -4.96 -15.27
CA GLN A 251 -4.08 -4.81 -15.28
C GLN A 251 -4.70 -5.03 -13.89
N ARG A 252 -5.88 -4.45 -13.68
CA ARG A 252 -6.72 -4.68 -12.51
C ARG A 252 -7.65 -5.88 -12.74
N TYR A 253 -7.18 -7.07 -12.42
CA TYR A 253 -7.97 -8.29 -12.59
C TYR A 253 -9.12 -8.37 -11.57
N ARG A 254 -10.29 -8.89 -11.98
CA ARG A 254 -11.43 -9.15 -11.08
C ARG A 254 -11.36 -10.50 -10.36
N SER A 255 -10.39 -11.33 -10.75
CA SER A 255 -10.05 -12.62 -10.14
C SER A 255 -8.54 -12.72 -9.95
N ALA A 256 -8.08 -13.48 -8.96
CA ALA A 256 -6.66 -13.68 -8.72
C ALA A 256 -5.98 -14.34 -9.96
N PRO A 257 -4.97 -13.71 -10.57
CA PRO A 257 -4.26 -14.32 -11.70
C PRO A 257 -3.46 -15.55 -11.23
N PRO A 258 -3.26 -16.57 -12.10
CA PRO A 258 -2.46 -17.74 -11.74
C PRO A 258 -0.98 -17.38 -11.58
N ASP A 259 -0.49 -16.52 -12.47
CA ASP A 259 0.92 -16.21 -12.61
C ASP A 259 1.35 -15.00 -11.79
N ARG A 260 2.64 -14.98 -11.45
CA ARG A 260 3.30 -13.85 -10.80
C ARG A 260 3.97 -12.99 -11.86
N SER A 261 3.82 -11.67 -11.75
CA SER A 261 4.41 -10.72 -12.71
C SER A 261 5.48 -9.85 -12.08
N ILE A 262 6.58 -9.64 -12.79
CA ILE A 262 7.63 -8.69 -12.40
C ILE A 262 7.57 -7.54 -13.40
N TRP A 263 7.31 -6.33 -12.90
CA TRP A 263 7.26 -5.11 -13.69
C TRP A 263 8.56 -4.33 -13.48
N ALA A 264 9.34 -4.16 -14.54
CA ALA A 264 10.50 -3.28 -14.58
C ALA A 264 10.00 -1.86 -14.83
N VAL A 265 10.41 -0.91 -13.99
CA VAL A 265 10.00 0.49 -14.11
C VAL A 265 11.22 1.38 -14.35
N GLY A 266 11.25 2.11 -15.47
CA GLY A 266 12.37 3.00 -15.83
C GLY A 266 13.63 2.27 -16.33
N TYR A 267 13.47 1.10 -16.97
CA TYR A 267 14.58 0.30 -17.48
C TYR A 267 14.76 0.38 -19.02
N HIS A 268 13.87 1.06 -19.75
CA HIS A 268 14.01 1.26 -21.21
C HIS A 268 14.91 2.42 -21.59
N SER A 269 15.24 3.32 -20.66
CA SER A 269 16.09 4.49 -20.90
C SER A 269 17.58 4.13 -20.97
N ARG A 270 17.93 3.28 -21.94
CA ARG A 270 19.28 3.12 -22.50
C ARG A 270 19.20 2.93 -24.03
N THR A 271 18.77 3.97 -24.70
CA THR A 271 19.13 4.29 -26.09
C THR A 271 18.89 5.79 -26.25
N THR A 272 19.93 6.53 -26.65
CA THR A 272 20.06 8.02 -26.64
C THR A 272 20.39 8.57 -25.24
N SER A 273 21.55 9.18 -24.96
CA SER A 273 22.64 9.75 -25.79
C SER A 273 23.97 9.63 -25.05
#